data_AF-A0A183ERR6-F1
#
_entry.id   AF-A0A183ERR6-F1
#
_cell.length_a   1.000
_cell.length_b   1.000
_cell.length_c   1.000
_cell.angle_alpha   90.00
_cell.angle_beta   90.00
_cell.angle_gamma   90.00
#
_symmetry.space_group_name_H-M   'P 1'
#
loop_
_entity.id
_entity.type
_entity.pdbx_description
1 polymer ?
#
loop_
_entity_poly.entity_id
_entity_poly.type
_entity_poly.pdbx_seq_one_letter_code
_entity_poly.pdbx_strand_id
1 'polypeptide(L)'
;LIVANGQKASLVVTNDTGLARVQLNCTDLARWKAPNSLINIQNVSCLLRGTCVVEWAEWGQWSACTDTCGAFGSRQRFRGCRRNREDCLCPGDAIEKEFCNLDPCLYPRTACREQYVVSAMNQRFACIPDRRIIRTT
;
A
#
# COMPACT_ATOMS: atom_id res chain seq x y z
N LEU A 1 -12.16 17.98 17.94
CA LEU A 1 -12.48 18.15 16.50
C LEU A 1 -11.54 17.23 15.74
N ILE A 2 -12.04 16.16 15.11
CA ILE A 2 -11.21 15.32 14.24
C ILE A 2 -11.38 15.85 12.82
N VAL A 3 -10.30 16.30 12.19
CA VAL A 3 -10.35 16.91 10.84
C VAL A 3 -9.76 15.95 9.84
N ALA A 4 -10.49 15.67 8.76
CA ALA A 4 -10.07 14.73 7.71
C ALA A 4 -9.94 15.44 6.35
N ASN A 5 -8.72 15.44 5.81
CA ASN A 5 -8.31 16.11 4.57
C ASN A 5 -8.61 15.27 3.33
N GLY A 6 -9.87 14.83 3.14
CA GLY A 6 -10.28 14.24 1.87
C GLY A 6 -9.81 12.80 1.57
N GLN A 7 -9.16 12.09 2.51
CA GLN A 7 -8.57 10.74 2.25
C GLN A 7 -8.73 9.74 3.40
N LYS A 8 -8.50 8.45 3.09
CA LYS A 8 -8.47 7.30 4.03
C LYS A 8 -7.33 7.43 5.05
N ALA A 9 -7.53 8.13 6.17
CA ALA A 9 -6.49 8.39 7.17
C ALA A 9 -6.68 7.55 8.44
N SER A 10 -5.60 6.98 8.98
CA SER A 10 -5.56 6.33 10.30
C SER A 10 -5.20 7.36 11.36
N LEU A 11 -6.16 7.71 12.21
CA LEU A 11 -6.03 8.72 13.27
C LEU A 11 -6.02 8.05 14.64
N VAL A 12 -5.18 8.55 15.54
CA VAL A 12 -5.09 8.08 16.92
C VAL A 12 -5.88 9.04 17.80
N VAL A 13 -6.87 8.52 18.52
CA VAL A 13 -7.64 9.26 19.52
C VAL A 13 -7.25 8.71 20.89
N THR A 14 -7.02 9.60 21.86
CA THR A 14 -6.53 9.24 23.19
C THR A 14 -7.46 9.74 24.27
N ASN A 15 -7.67 8.96 25.33
CA ASN A 15 -8.26 9.41 26.59
C ASN A 15 -7.56 8.70 27.78
N ASP A 16 -8.00 9.00 29.00
CA ASP A 16 -7.43 8.45 30.24
C ASP A 16 -7.60 6.92 30.38
N THR A 17 -8.39 6.29 29.50
CA THR A 17 -8.66 4.84 29.49
C THR A 17 -7.96 4.07 28.38
N GLY A 18 -7.31 4.74 27.41
CA GLY A 18 -6.57 4.07 26.34
C GLY A 18 -6.47 4.80 24.99
N LEU A 19 -5.95 4.07 24.00
CA LEU A 19 -5.71 4.54 22.63
C LEU A 19 -6.67 3.84 21.65
N ALA A 20 -7.37 4.60 20.82
CA ALA A 20 -8.18 4.08 19.72
C ALA A 20 -7.61 4.53 18.36
N ARG A 21 -7.55 3.60 17.39
CA ARG A 21 -7.19 3.90 16.00
C ARG A 21 -8.46 3.91 15.14
N VAL A 22 -8.70 4.99 14.41
CA VAL A 22 -9.88 5.18 13.56
C VAL A 22 -9.43 5.42 12.13
N GLN A 23 -10.11 4.81 11.16
CA GLN A 23 -9.86 5.02 9.73
C GLN A 23 -11.02 5.80 9.10
N LEU A 24 -10.76 7.02 8.60
CA LEU A 24 -11.80 7.91 8.05
C LEU A 24 -11.65 8.05 6.54
N ASN A 25 -12.73 7.99 5.75
CA ASN A 25 -12.72 8.24 4.30
C ASN A 25 -13.72 9.35 3.93
N CYS A 26 -13.28 10.42 3.27
CA CYS A 26 -14.16 11.52 2.85
C CYS A 26 -14.63 11.27 1.40
N THR A 27 -15.74 10.56 1.23
CA THR A 27 -16.45 10.43 -0.05
C THR A 27 -17.79 11.14 0.10
N ASP A 28 -17.85 12.39 -0.36
CA ASP A 28 -19.01 13.31 -0.35
C ASP A 28 -19.81 13.41 0.97
N LEU A 29 -19.49 14.46 1.74
CA LEU A 29 -20.33 15.12 2.76
C LEU A 29 -21.09 14.24 3.80
N ALA A 30 -20.64 13.02 4.08
CA ALA A 30 -21.23 12.21 5.15
C ALA A 30 -20.64 12.57 6.53
N ARG A 31 -21.51 12.91 7.50
CA ARG A 31 -21.15 12.89 8.92
C ARG A 31 -20.84 11.44 9.32
N TRP A 32 -19.64 11.19 9.82
CA TRP A 32 -19.21 9.84 10.22
C TRP A 32 -19.64 9.47 11.64
N LYS A 33 -20.11 8.23 11.81
CA LYS A 33 -20.27 7.53 13.11
C LYS A 33 -19.53 6.19 13.04
N ALA A 34 -18.65 5.90 14.00
CA ALA A 34 -17.95 4.61 14.04
C ALA A 34 -18.92 3.46 14.34
N PRO A 35 -18.92 2.35 13.57
CA PRO A 35 -19.72 1.17 13.88
C PRO A 35 -19.22 0.48 15.16
N ASN A 36 -20.13 0.06 16.04
CA ASN A 36 -19.87 -0.73 17.25
C ASN A 36 -18.87 -0.12 18.26
N SER A 37 -18.86 1.21 18.39
CA SER A 37 -18.12 1.93 19.44
C SER A 37 -19.04 2.33 20.59
N LEU A 38 -18.64 2.08 21.84
CA LEU A 38 -19.26 2.64 23.05
C LEU A 38 -18.87 4.12 23.27
N ILE A 39 -17.90 4.62 22.51
CA ILE A 39 -17.39 6.00 22.55
C ILE A 39 -18.02 6.81 21.42
N ASN A 40 -18.65 7.93 21.76
CA ASN A 40 -19.21 8.88 20.79
C ASN A 40 -18.09 9.76 20.20
N ILE A 41 -17.73 9.54 18.94
CA ILE A 41 -16.88 10.48 18.20
C ILE A 41 -17.75 11.66 17.75
N GLN A 42 -17.54 12.84 18.33
CA GLN A 42 -18.26 14.07 17.97
C GLN A 42 -17.34 15.10 17.30
N ASN A 43 -17.90 15.98 16.47
CA ASN A 43 -17.20 17.06 15.78
C ASN A 43 -16.14 16.58 14.76
N VAL A 44 -16.51 15.65 13.87
CA VAL A 44 -15.71 15.28 12.68
C VAL A 44 -16.12 16.17 11.52
N SER A 45 -15.17 16.90 10.93
CA SER A 45 -15.42 17.81 9.81
C SER A 45 -14.44 17.51 8.67
N CYS A 46 -14.94 17.17 7.48
CA CYS A 46 -14.12 17.16 6.27
C CYS A 46 -14.05 18.62 5.76
N LEU A 47 -12.91 19.28 5.96
CA LEU A 47 -12.68 20.62 5.42
C LEU A 47 -12.03 20.49 4.04
N LEU A 48 -12.82 20.61 2.97
CA LEU A 48 -12.29 20.85 1.63
C LEU A 48 -11.80 22.30 1.56
N ARG A 49 -10.58 22.59 2.06
CA ARG A 49 -9.90 23.85 1.71
C ARG A 49 -9.55 23.73 0.25
N GLY A 50 -10.20 24.46 -0.66
CA GLY A 50 -9.92 24.48 -2.11
C GLY A 50 -9.96 23.10 -2.81
N THR A 51 -9.92 23.08 -4.14
CA THR A 51 -9.72 21.83 -4.86
C THR A 51 -8.26 21.39 -4.69
N CYS A 52 -8.03 20.17 -4.19
CA CYS A 52 -6.72 19.55 -4.24
C CYS A 52 -6.55 18.94 -5.62
N VAL A 53 -5.69 19.53 -6.44
CA VAL A 53 -5.31 18.97 -7.73
C VAL A 53 -4.02 18.22 -7.49
N VAL A 54 -4.08 16.91 -7.68
CA VAL A 54 -2.96 16.00 -7.52
C VAL A 54 -2.80 15.21 -8.79
N GLU A 55 -1.57 15.19 -9.30
CA GLU A 55 -1.20 14.49 -10.50
C GLU A 55 0.02 13.64 -10.22
N TRP A 56 -0.09 12.34 -10.49
CA TRP A 56 1.06 11.45 -10.46
C TRP A 56 1.87 11.63 -11.72
N ALA A 57 3.17 11.82 -11.57
CA ALA A 57 4.09 11.66 -12.68
C ALA A 57 4.09 10.20 -13.15
N GLU A 58 4.54 9.99 -14.38
CA GLU A 58 4.84 8.65 -14.88
C GLU A 58 5.80 7.92 -13.95
N TRP A 59 5.61 6.61 -13.87
CA TRP A 59 6.53 5.77 -13.13
C TRP A 59 7.92 5.84 -13.74
N GLY A 60 8.92 6.04 -12.88
CA GLY A 60 10.31 5.86 -13.24
C GLY A 60 10.61 4.42 -13.65
N GLN A 61 11.79 4.22 -14.21
CA GLN A 61 12.26 2.88 -14.53
C GLN A 61 12.42 2.04 -13.27
N TRP A 62 12.21 0.74 -13.42
CA TRP A 62 12.54 -0.22 -12.38
C TRP A 62 14.05 -0.22 -12.14
N SER A 63 14.44 -0.30 -10.87
CA SER A 63 15.83 -0.58 -10.49
C SER A 63 16.28 -1.93 -11.04
N ALA A 64 17.59 -2.13 -11.11
CA ALA A 64 18.15 -3.46 -11.29
C ALA A 64 17.59 -4.41 -10.20
N CYS A 65 17.36 -5.66 -10.60
CA CYS A 65 16.96 -6.70 -9.66
C CYS A 65 18.14 -7.04 -8.74
N THR A 66 17.88 -7.17 -7.44
CA THR A 66 18.95 -7.47 -6.47
C THR A 66 19.46 -8.92 -6.51
N ASP A 67 18.82 -9.79 -7.29
CA ASP A 67 19.22 -11.19 -7.47
C ASP A 67 18.84 -11.63 -8.89
N THR A 68 19.28 -12.79 -9.34
CA THR A 68 19.17 -13.23 -10.74
C THR A 68 18.21 -14.40 -10.96
N CYS A 69 17.67 -15.01 -9.91
CA CYS A 69 16.75 -16.15 -10.02
C CYS A 69 15.83 -16.30 -8.81
N GLY A 70 14.89 -17.23 -8.91
CA GLY A 70 14.11 -17.80 -7.83
C GLY A 70 13.17 -16.82 -7.12
N ALA A 71 12.87 -15.66 -7.71
CA ALA A 71 12.17 -14.56 -7.02
C ALA A 71 12.87 -14.12 -5.71
N PHE A 72 14.17 -14.38 -5.56
CA PHE A 72 14.96 -13.90 -4.41
C PHE A 72 15.29 -12.42 -4.52
N GLY A 73 15.32 -11.88 -5.74
CA GLY A 73 15.60 -10.49 -6.00
C GLY A 73 14.36 -9.62 -5.85
N SER A 74 14.56 -8.36 -5.49
CA SER A 74 13.52 -7.34 -5.56
C SER A 74 14.00 -6.15 -6.39
N ARG A 75 13.05 -5.47 -7.02
CA ARG A 75 13.29 -4.20 -7.70
C ARG A 75 12.23 -3.20 -7.29
N GLN A 76 12.58 -1.92 -7.41
CA GLN A 76 11.70 -0.83 -7.02
C GLN A 76 11.68 0.25 -8.09
N ARG A 77 10.56 0.94 -8.20
CA ARG A 77 10.40 2.13 -9.02
C ARG A 77 9.72 3.24 -8.23
N PHE A 78 9.94 4.46 -8.67
CA PHE A 78 9.49 5.67 -8.00
C PHE A 78 8.68 6.52 -8.97
N ARG A 79 7.68 7.23 -8.45
CA ARG A 79 6.99 8.29 -9.20
C ARG A 79 6.89 9.54 -8.34
N GLY A 80 6.96 10.69 -8.99
CA GLY A 80 6.72 11.98 -8.34
C GLY A 80 5.23 12.24 -8.17
N CYS A 81 4.86 12.92 -7.10
CA CYS A 81 3.51 13.46 -6.95
C CYS A 81 3.55 14.98 -7.07
N ARG A 82 2.86 15.52 -8.07
CA ARG A 82 2.67 16.95 -8.24
C ARG A 82 1.37 17.37 -7.58
N ARG A 83 1.45 18.41 -6.76
CA ARG A 83 0.32 18.93 -6.01
C ARG A 83 0.27 20.45 -6.14
N ASN A 84 -0.93 20.99 -6.28
CA ASN A 84 -1.12 22.44 -6.36
C ASN A 84 -0.87 23.14 -5.02
N ARG A 85 -0.95 22.40 -3.90
CA ARG A 85 -0.71 22.92 -2.55
C ARG A 85 0.00 21.89 -1.69
N GLU A 86 0.81 22.40 -0.76
CA GLU A 86 1.59 21.59 0.17
C GLU A 86 0.74 20.84 1.22
N ASP A 87 -0.51 21.26 1.45
CA ASP A 87 -1.45 20.57 2.34
C ASP A 87 -2.18 19.41 1.66
N CYS A 88 -2.06 19.26 0.35
CA CYS A 88 -2.67 18.15 -0.41
C CYS A 88 -1.88 16.86 -0.28
N LEU A 89 -2.57 15.76 -0.01
CA LEU A 89 -1.98 14.42 0.08
C LEU A 89 -2.04 13.69 -1.25
N CYS A 90 -1.01 12.91 -1.53
CA CYS A 90 -0.91 12.10 -2.74
C CYS A 90 -1.60 10.75 -2.51
N PRO A 91 -2.71 10.45 -3.19
CA PRO A 91 -3.40 9.19 -3.00
C PRO A 91 -2.59 8.03 -3.60
N GLY A 92 -2.27 7.04 -2.78
CA GLY A 92 -1.49 5.85 -3.16
C GLY A 92 0.01 6.03 -2.98
N ASP A 93 0.77 5.00 -3.36
CA ASP A 93 2.19 4.94 -3.04
C ASP A 93 3.05 5.65 -4.09
N ALA A 94 4.09 6.36 -3.62
CA ALA A 94 5.12 6.96 -4.48
C ALA A 94 6.23 5.96 -4.85
N ILE A 95 6.23 4.79 -4.20
CA ILE A 95 7.22 3.73 -4.36
C ILE A 95 6.47 2.43 -4.63
N GLU A 96 6.88 1.72 -5.65
CA GLU A 96 6.40 0.38 -5.93
C GLU A 96 7.58 -0.59 -5.86
N LYS A 97 7.35 -1.75 -5.23
CA LYS A 97 8.35 -2.81 -5.07
C LYS A 97 7.76 -4.14 -5.48
N GLU A 98 8.54 -4.92 -6.23
CA GLU A 98 8.16 -6.27 -6.64
C GLU A 98 9.34 -7.23 -6.57
N PHE A 99 9.03 -8.53 -6.53
CA PHE A 99 10.02 -9.58 -6.74
C PHE A 99 10.27 -9.75 -8.24
N CYS A 100 11.51 -10.04 -8.58
CA CYS A 100 11.96 -10.11 -9.97
C CYS A 100 12.81 -11.37 -10.21
N ASN A 101 13.07 -11.65 -11.48
CA ASN A 101 13.80 -12.83 -11.93
C ASN A 101 13.18 -14.13 -11.41
N LEU A 102 11.99 -14.41 -11.96
CA LEU A 102 11.13 -15.53 -11.55
C LEU A 102 11.62 -16.89 -12.07
N ASP A 103 12.65 -16.94 -12.91
CA ASP A 103 13.19 -18.22 -13.37
C ASP A 103 13.80 -18.97 -12.18
N PRO A 104 13.49 -20.27 -11.96
CA PRO A 104 13.97 -20.99 -10.80
C PRO A 104 15.50 -21.02 -10.73
N CYS A 105 16.04 -20.90 -9.52
CA CYS A 105 17.47 -21.10 -9.32
C CYS A 105 17.84 -22.58 -9.52
N LEU A 106 19.08 -22.80 -9.97
CA LEU A 106 19.67 -24.13 -10.05
C LEU A 106 20.39 -24.47 -8.73
N TYR A 107 20.64 -25.77 -8.52
CA TYR A 107 21.48 -26.27 -7.42
C TYR A 107 22.83 -25.52 -7.41
N PRO A 108 23.34 -25.09 -6.22
CA PRO A 108 22.95 -25.50 -4.86
C PRO A 108 21.89 -24.64 -4.18
N ARG A 109 21.31 -23.65 -4.88
CA ARG A 109 20.30 -22.77 -4.29
C ARG A 109 18.94 -23.45 -4.26
N THR A 110 18.09 -23.05 -3.30
CA THR A 110 16.66 -23.35 -3.36
C THR A 110 16.06 -22.76 -4.62
N ALA A 111 15.19 -23.53 -5.29
CA ALA A 111 14.65 -23.16 -6.60
C ALA A 111 13.86 -21.84 -6.58
N CYS A 112 13.06 -21.62 -5.54
CA CYS A 112 12.27 -20.41 -5.35
C CYS A 112 12.37 -19.91 -3.90
N ARG A 113 12.17 -18.60 -3.72
CA ARG A 113 11.94 -17.95 -2.42
C ARG A 113 10.72 -18.55 -1.72
N GLU A 114 10.68 -18.41 -0.40
CA GLU A 114 9.49 -18.68 0.41
C GLU A 114 8.23 -18.02 -0.19
N GLN A 115 7.09 -18.71 -0.06
CA GLN A 115 5.80 -18.33 -0.66
C GLN A 115 5.73 -18.40 -2.20
N TYR A 116 6.79 -18.86 -2.88
CA TYR A 116 6.79 -19.14 -4.31
C TYR A 116 7.06 -20.62 -4.57
N VAL A 117 6.40 -21.16 -5.59
CA VAL A 117 6.59 -22.56 -6.03
C VAL A 117 6.90 -22.60 -7.52
N VAL A 118 7.65 -23.62 -7.94
CA VAL A 118 7.91 -23.87 -9.35
C VAL A 118 6.60 -24.31 -10.01
N SER A 119 6.16 -23.57 -11.01
CA SER A 119 4.97 -23.88 -11.80
C SER A 119 5.16 -23.44 -13.25
N ALA A 120 4.35 -23.97 -14.16
CA ALA A 120 4.42 -23.63 -15.57
C ALA A 120 3.74 -22.27 -15.83
N MET A 121 4.47 -21.33 -16.43
CA MET A 121 3.98 -20.02 -16.87
C MET A 121 4.59 -19.68 -18.22
N ASN A 122 3.77 -19.29 -19.20
CA ASN A 122 4.24 -18.89 -20.54
C ASN A 122 5.20 -19.92 -21.18
N GLN A 123 4.82 -21.21 -21.14
CA GLN A 123 5.61 -22.32 -21.68
C GLN A 123 7.00 -22.52 -21.06
N ARG A 124 7.28 -21.94 -19.90
CA ARG A 124 8.50 -22.18 -19.11
C ARG A 124 8.16 -22.45 -17.64
N PHE A 125 9.12 -22.99 -16.90
CA PHE A 125 9.01 -23.07 -15.44
C PHE A 125 9.38 -21.72 -14.82
N ALA A 126 8.55 -21.25 -13.90
CA ALA A 126 8.76 -20.02 -13.17
C ALA A 126 8.34 -20.19 -11.70
N CYS A 127 8.90 -19.37 -10.84
CA CYS A 127 8.45 -19.20 -9.47
C CYS A 127 7.17 -18.36 -9.48
N ILE A 128 6.06 -18.97 -9.07
CA ILE A 128 4.74 -18.32 -8.98
C ILE A 128 4.31 -18.26 -7.51
N PRO A 129 3.67 -17.17 -7.04
CA PRO A 129 3.19 -17.07 -5.67
C PRO A 129 2.23 -18.22 -5.31
N ASP A 130 2.51 -18.95 -4.24
CA ASP A 130 1.64 -19.99 -3.72
C ASP A 130 0.54 -19.37 -2.83
N ARG A 131 -0.67 -19.27 -3.39
CA ARG A 131 -1.86 -18.76 -2.70
C ARG A 131 -2.23 -19.54 -1.44
N ARG A 132 -1.75 -20.78 -1.29
CA ARG A 132 -1.99 -21.58 -0.07
C ARG A 132 -1.16 -21.09 1.10
N ILE A 133 -0.01 -20.46 0.85
CA ILE A 133 0.93 -19.98 1.87
C ILE A 133 0.64 -18.52 2.24
N ILE A 134 0.13 -17.72 1.27
CA ILE A 134 -0.16 -16.29 1.44
C ILE A 134 -1.33 -16.01 2.41
N ARG A 135 -2.21 -16.99 2.67
CA ARG A 135 -3.39 -16.81 3.56
C ARG A 135 -3.11 -17.06 5.06
N THR A 136 -1.89 -17.42 5.42
CA THR A 136 -1.52 -17.85 6.79
C THR A 136 -0.76 -16.79 7.61
N THR A 137 -0.69 -15.56 7.13
CA THR A 137 -0.08 -14.40 7.81
C THR A 137 -1.02 -13.21 7.73
#